data_AF-A0A2G9RM14-F1
#
_entry.id   AF-A0A2G9RM14-F1
#
_cell.length_a   1.000
_cell.length_b   1.000
_cell.length_c   1.000
_cell.angle_alpha   90.00
_cell.angle_beta   90.00
_cell.angle_gamma   90.00
#
_symmetry.space_group_name_H-M   'P 1'
#
loop_
_entity.id
_entity.type
_entity.pdbx_description
1 polymer ?
#
loop_
_entity_poly.entity_id
_entity_poly.type
_entity_poly.pdbx_seq_one_letter_code
_entity_poly.pdbx_strand_id
1 'polypeptide(L)'
;MVTALIKVLKTYEPRVNYHIVDVHGKNITNAPDLQPNAVTWGIFPGREIIQPTVVDPDSFMYWKDEAFALWIEQWAKLYEEESPSRMIIQYIHDNYFLVNLVDNDFPLENCLWQVIEDTFQEHDNPTEQ
;
A
#
# COMPACT_ATOMS: atom_id res chain seq x y z
N MET A 1 6.13 -4.77 11.97
CA MET A 1 6.43 -4.25 10.62
C MET A 1 5.64 -2.99 10.24
N VAL A 2 4.31 -3.02 10.08
CA VAL A 2 3.55 -1.84 9.59
C VAL A 2 3.68 -0.60 10.48
N THR A 3 3.80 -0.77 11.79
CA THR A 3 4.04 0.33 12.74
C THR A 3 5.38 1.04 12.49
N ALA A 4 6.43 0.27 12.16
CA ALA A 4 7.73 0.84 11.78
C ALA A 4 7.62 1.59 10.45
N LEU A 5 6.91 1.02 9.46
CA LEU A 5 6.65 1.70 8.18
C LEU A 5 5.94 3.05 8.39
N ILE A 6 4.88 3.09 9.20
CA ILE A 6 4.15 4.34 9.51
C ILE A 6 5.08 5.39 10.14
N LYS A 7 6.02 4.96 10.99
CA LYS A 7 6.99 5.86 11.61
C LYS A 7 7.99 6.39 10.58
N VAL A 8 8.52 5.53 9.72
CA VAL A 8 9.45 5.90 8.64
C VAL A 8 8.76 6.83 7.65
N LEU A 9 7.53 6.55 7.22
CA LEU A 9 6.82 7.39 6.25
C LEU A 9 6.67 8.85 6.68
N LYS A 10 6.66 9.15 7.98
CA LYS A 10 6.64 10.54 8.49
C LYS A 10 7.88 11.34 8.10
N THR A 11 9.04 10.70 7.92
CA THR A 11 10.28 11.38 7.48
C THR A 11 10.30 11.61 5.97
N TYR A 12 9.40 10.94 5.23
CA TYR A 12 9.25 11.05 3.77
C TYR A 12 8.11 11.99 3.36
N GLU A 13 7.42 12.65 4.30
CA GLU A 13 6.45 13.70 3.97
C GLU A 13 7.18 14.98 3.53
N PRO A 14 6.73 15.66 2.46
CA PRO A 14 5.51 15.41 1.67
C PRO A 14 5.73 14.54 0.40
N ARG A 15 6.93 13.97 0.21
CA ARG A 15 7.33 13.28 -1.03
C ARG A 15 6.51 12.02 -1.32
N VAL A 16 6.30 11.17 -0.31
CA VAL A 16 5.63 9.87 -0.48
C VAL A 16 4.16 9.96 -0.06
N ASN A 17 3.25 9.62 -0.97
CA ASN A 17 1.86 9.32 -0.61
C ASN A 17 1.70 7.85 -0.23
N TYR A 18 0.92 7.58 0.81
CA TYR A 18 0.67 6.23 1.29
C TYR A 18 -0.81 5.99 1.61
N HIS A 19 -1.25 4.76 1.42
CA HIS A 19 -2.54 4.25 1.91
C HIS A 19 -2.34 2.82 2.42
N ILE A 20 -2.61 2.63 3.71
CA ILE A 20 -2.44 1.36 4.44
C ILE A 20 -3.81 0.93 4.95
N VAL A 21 -4.21 -0.32 4.73
CA VAL A 21 -5.53 -0.82 5.18
C VAL A 21 -5.48 -2.30 5.55
N ASP A 22 -6.18 -2.69 6.63
CA ASP A 22 -6.40 -4.10 6.98
C ASP A 22 -7.73 -4.63 6.40
N VAL A 23 -7.95 -5.95 6.54
CA VAL A 23 -9.17 -6.60 6.06
C VAL A 23 -10.43 -6.02 6.71
N HIS A 24 -10.32 -5.57 7.96
CA HIS A 24 -11.42 -4.97 8.73
C HIS A 24 -11.76 -3.53 8.30
N GLY A 25 -10.97 -2.94 7.40
CA GLY A 25 -11.17 -1.60 6.87
C GLY A 25 -10.57 -0.48 7.72
N LYS A 26 -9.78 -0.80 8.75
CA LYS A 26 -9.00 0.21 9.46
C LYS A 26 -7.88 0.68 8.53
N ASN A 27 -7.92 1.94 8.15
CA ASN A 27 -6.96 2.53 7.22
C ASN A 27 -6.22 3.73 7.79
N ILE A 28 -5.09 4.07 7.15
CA ILE A 28 -4.32 5.30 7.36
C ILE A 28 -3.83 5.77 5.99
N THR A 29 -4.04 7.04 5.68
CA THR A 29 -3.53 7.66 4.44
C THR A 29 -3.17 9.13 4.66
N ASN A 30 -2.20 9.62 3.89
CA ASN A 30 -1.88 11.05 3.79
C ASN A 30 -2.38 11.70 2.49
N ALA A 31 -3.33 11.06 1.79
CA ALA A 31 -3.94 11.63 0.60
C ALA A 31 -4.71 12.92 0.96
N PRO A 32 -4.36 14.08 0.38
CA PRO A 32 -4.97 15.37 0.73
C PRO A 32 -6.45 15.37 0.34
N ASP A 33 -7.33 15.64 1.29
CA ASP A 33 -8.79 15.66 1.12
C ASP A 33 -9.36 14.39 0.45
N LEU A 34 -8.67 13.24 0.60
CA LEU A 34 -8.98 11.99 -0.09
C LEU A 34 -9.05 12.10 -1.64
N GLN A 35 -8.33 13.07 -2.22
CA GLN A 35 -8.34 13.28 -3.67
C GLN A 35 -7.47 12.26 -4.41
N PRO A 36 -7.85 11.88 -5.65
CA PRO A 36 -7.02 11.02 -6.50
C PRO A 36 -5.69 11.69 -6.89
N ASN A 37 -4.62 10.89 -6.92
CA ASN A 37 -3.30 11.30 -7.40
C ASN A 37 -3.03 10.71 -8.80
N ALA A 38 -2.69 11.55 -9.79
CA ALA A 38 -2.37 11.09 -11.14
C ALA A 38 -0.94 10.52 -11.20
N VAL A 39 -0.81 9.24 -11.56
CA VAL A 39 0.48 8.52 -11.58
C VAL A 39 0.98 8.21 -12.99
N THR A 40 0.15 8.42 -14.00
CA THR A 40 0.55 8.30 -15.40
C THR A 40 -0.14 9.39 -16.19
N TRP A 41 0.63 10.16 -16.95
CA TRP A 41 0.12 11.18 -17.84
C TRP A 41 0.98 11.32 -19.09
N GLY A 42 0.41 11.93 -20.13
CA GLY A 42 1.09 12.20 -21.39
C GLY A 42 0.75 13.58 -21.94
N ILE A 43 1.76 14.24 -22.49
CA ILE A 43 1.63 15.54 -23.16
C ILE A 43 1.88 15.31 -24.66
N PHE A 44 0.92 15.74 -25.49
CA PHE A 44 0.96 15.52 -26.93
C PHE A 44 0.74 16.84 -27.68
N PRO A 45 1.53 17.14 -28.74
CA PRO A 45 1.37 18.37 -29.50
C PRO A 45 -0.03 18.54 -30.09
N GLY A 46 -0.65 19.70 -29.87
CA GLY A 46 -1.98 20.02 -30.39
C GLY A 46 -3.13 19.22 -29.75
N ARG A 47 -2.91 18.61 -28.57
CA ARG A 47 -3.93 17.85 -27.82
C ARG A 47 -3.91 18.25 -26.34
N GLU A 48 -5.01 17.97 -25.65
CA GLU A 48 -5.10 18.10 -24.20
C GLU A 48 -4.24 17.04 -23.49
N ILE A 49 -3.92 17.31 -22.21
CA ILE A 49 -3.19 16.36 -21.35
C ILE A 49 -4.08 15.15 -21.09
N ILE A 50 -3.50 13.96 -21.17
CA ILE A 50 -4.20 12.71 -20.88
C ILE A 50 -3.60 12.09 -19.62
N GLN A 51 -4.43 11.79 -18.62
CA GLN A 51 -4.03 11.14 -17.36
C GLN A 51 -4.82 9.83 -17.16
N PRO A 52 -4.40 8.72 -17.79
CA PRO A 52 -5.21 7.50 -17.81
C PRO A 52 -5.22 6.73 -16.48
N THR A 53 -4.25 6.97 -15.60
CA THR A 53 -4.07 6.18 -14.37
C THR A 53 -3.96 7.10 -13.17
N VAL A 54 -4.79 6.83 -12.16
CA VAL A 54 -4.80 7.53 -10.87
C VAL A 54 -4.74 6.53 -9.72
N VAL A 55 -4.23 6.99 -8.59
CA VAL A 55 -4.36 6.33 -7.29
C VAL A 55 -5.44 7.08 -6.52
N ASP A 56 -6.57 6.42 -6.29
CA ASP A 56 -7.74 6.99 -5.61
C ASP A 56 -7.97 6.27 -4.26
N PRO A 57 -7.95 6.99 -3.12
CA PRO A 57 -8.19 6.40 -1.81
C PRO A 57 -9.54 5.68 -1.70
N ASP A 58 -10.61 6.23 -2.30
CA ASP A 58 -11.94 5.63 -2.23
C ASP A 58 -12.00 4.33 -3.04
N SER A 59 -11.50 4.35 -4.29
CA SER A 59 -11.37 3.13 -5.10
C SER A 59 -10.53 2.05 -4.42
N PHE A 60 -9.47 2.43 -3.70
CA PHE A 60 -8.65 1.48 -2.95
C PHE A 60 -9.42 0.77 -1.82
N MET A 61 -10.37 1.47 -1.18
CA MET A 61 -11.23 0.88 -0.15
C MET A 61 -12.28 -0.08 -0.69
N TYR A 62 -12.68 0.03 -1.95
CA TYR A 62 -13.47 -1.01 -2.63
C TYR A 62 -12.59 -2.17 -3.10
N TRP A 63 -11.43 -1.84 -3.68
CA TRP A 63 -10.51 -2.85 -4.22
C TRP A 63 -9.93 -3.78 -3.13
N LYS A 64 -9.72 -3.29 -1.90
CA LYS A 64 -9.19 -4.12 -0.80
C LYS A 64 -10.03 -5.38 -0.57
N ASP A 65 -11.35 -5.30 -0.73
CA ASP A 65 -12.25 -6.41 -0.42
C ASP A 65 -12.03 -7.56 -1.39
N GLU A 66 -11.86 -7.23 -2.68
CA GLU A 66 -11.48 -8.19 -3.70
C GLU A 66 -10.06 -8.74 -3.44
N ALA A 67 -9.09 -7.86 -3.15
CA ALA A 67 -7.71 -8.24 -2.93
C ALA A 67 -7.54 -9.20 -1.74
N PHE A 68 -8.22 -8.95 -0.61
CA PHE A 68 -8.24 -9.87 0.52
C PHE A 68 -8.99 -11.16 0.19
N ALA A 69 -10.12 -11.10 -0.51
CA ALA A 69 -10.87 -12.30 -0.89
C ALA A 69 -10.03 -13.29 -1.72
N LEU A 70 -9.11 -12.82 -2.57
CA LEU A 70 -8.23 -13.69 -3.36
C LEU A 70 -7.38 -14.64 -2.49
N TRP A 71 -6.93 -14.21 -1.30
CA TRP A 71 -6.20 -15.09 -0.38
C TRP A 71 -7.03 -16.30 0.02
N ILE A 72 -8.33 -16.11 0.29
CA ILE A 72 -9.22 -17.18 0.72
C ILE A 72 -9.73 -17.99 -0.46
N GLU A 73 -10.29 -17.30 -1.44
CA GLU A 73 -11.05 -17.91 -2.53
C GLU A 73 -10.17 -18.65 -3.54
N GLN A 74 -8.97 -18.13 -3.82
CA GLN A 74 -8.06 -18.72 -4.81
C GLN A 74 -6.95 -19.54 -4.18
N TRP A 75 -6.45 -19.14 -3.00
CA TRP A 75 -5.28 -19.80 -2.40
C TRP A 75 -5.64 -20.73 -1.25
N ALA A 76 -6.36 -20.25 -0.23
CA ALA A 76 -6.67 -21.05 0.96
C ALA A 76 -7.51 -22.30 0.64
N LYS A 77 -8.47 -22.17 -0.30
CA LYS A 77 -9.34 -23.27 -0.75
C LYS A 77 -8.62 -24.40 -1.50
N LEU A 78 -7.35 -24.24 -1.85
CA LEU A 78 -6.54 -25.32 -2.42
C LEU A 78 -6.16 -26.37 -1.36
N TYR A 79 -6.32 -26.06 -0.09
CA TYR A 79 -5.92 -26.91 1.03
C TYR A 79 -7.13 -27.29 1.89
N GLU A 80 -7.05 -28.44 2.56
CA GLU A 80 -8.07 -28.90 3.50
C GLU A 80 -8.26 -27.90 4.66
N GLU A 81 -9.47 -27.85 5.22
CA GLU A 81 -9.87 -26.81 6.19
C GLU A 81 -8.96 -26.73 7.42
N GLU A 82 -8.55 -27.88 7.94
CA GLU A 82 -7.73 -28.00 9.15
C GLU A 82 -6.23 -28.15 8.85
N SER A 83 -5.84 -28.00 7.59
CA SER A 83 -4.43 -28.16 7.20
C SER A 83 -3.57 -27.01 7.71
N PRO A 84 -2.30 -27.29 8.12
CA PRO A 84 -1.36 -26.22 8.49
C PRO A 84 -1.17 -25.18 7.37
N SER A 85 -1.24 -25.59 6.10
CA SER A 85 -1.15 -24.70 4.94
C SER A 85 -2.30 -23.69 4.91
N ARG A 86 -3.54 -24.13 5.15
CA ARG A 86 -4.69 -23.21 5.18
C ARG A 86 -4.60 -22.23 6.35
N MET A 87 -4.16 -22.71 7.52
CA MET A 87 -4.00 -21.85 8.70
C MET A 87 -3.01 -20.70 8.46
N ILE A 88 -1.91 -20.94 7.73
CA ILE A 88 -0.94 -19.89 7.38
C ILE A 88 -1.59 -18.83 6.49
N ILE A 89 -2.33 -19.25 5.47
CA ILE A 89 -2.98 -18.31 4.54
C ILE A 89 -4.07 -17.51 5.24
N GLN A 90 -4.86 -18.17 6.09
CA GLN A 90 -5.87 -17.52 6.93
C GLN A 90 -5.21 -16.48 7.85
N TYR A 91 -4.07 -16.82 8.46
CA TYR A 91 -3.32 -15.88 9.29
C TYR A 91 -2.85 -14.65 8.51
N ILE A 92 -2.37 -14.82 7.27
CA ILE A 92 -1.98 -13.70 6.40
C ILE A 92 -3.20 -12.81 6.14
N HIS A 93 -4.30 -13.39 5.67
CA HIS A 93 -5.54 -12.66 5.39
C HIS A 93 -6.04 -11.85 6.59
N ASP A 94 -6.02 -12.44 7.79
CA ASP A 94 -6.62 -11.83 8.98
C ASP A 94 -5.73 -10.77 9.66
N ASN A 95 -4.40 -10.80 9.41
CA ASN A 95 -3.45 -9.98 10.18
C ASN A 95 -2.60 -9.03 9.34
N TYR A 96 -2.53 -9.20 8.02
CA TYR A 96 -1.67 -8.38 7.16
C TYR A 96 -2.41 -7.13 6.69
N PHE A 97 -1.63 -6.12 6.31
CA PHE A 97 -2.12 -4.88 5.72
C PHE A 97 -1.82 -4.87 4.22
N LEU A 98 -2.76 -4.36 3.44
CA LEU A 98 -2.48 -3.91 2.08
C LEU A 98 -1.93 -2.49 2.14
N VAL A 99 -0.86 -2.25 1.38
CA VAL A 99 -0.12 -0.99 1.38
C VAL A 99 0.08 -0.55 -0.05
N ASN A 100 -0.28 0.70 -0.35
CA ASN A 100 0.05 1.39 -1.59
C ASN A 100 0.94 2.59 -1.28
N LEU A 101 2.03 2.77 -2.04
CA LEU A 101 2.99 3.86 -1.90
C LEU A 101 3.24 4.52 -3.27
N VAL A 102 3.29 5.85 -3.28
CA VAL A 102 3.60 6.64 -4.49
C VAL A 102 4.72 7.62 -4.15
N ASP A 103 5.83 7.53 -4.88
CA ASP A 103 6.87 8.56 -4.90
C ASP A 103 6.50 9.64 -5.92
N ASN A 104 6.22 10.86 -5.44
CA ASN A 104 5.77 11.95 -6.32
C ASN A 104 6.92 12.64 -7.06
N ASP A 105 8.17 12.46 -6.64
CA ASP A 105 9.33 13.09 -7.27
C ASP A 105 9.83 12.27 -8.48
N PHE A 106 8.96 12.11 -9.48
CA PHE A 106 9.24 11.35 -10.71
C PHE A 106 10.53 11.72 -11.48
N PRO A 107 11.11 12.94 -11.38
CA PRO A 107 12.40 13.23 -12.02
C PRO A 107 13.61 12.65 -11.26
N LEU A 108 13.44 12.29 -9.99
CA LEU A 108 14.51 11.80 -9.12
C LEU A 108 14.57 10.27 -9.11
N GLU A 109 15.63 9.72 -8.52
CA GLU A 109 15.69 8.29 -8.24
C GLU A 109 14.59 7.89 -7.25
N ASN A 110 13.98 6.73 -7.52
CA ASN A 110 12.89 6.18 -6.74
C ASN A 110 13.32 5.92 -5.29
N CYS A 111 12.68 6.61 -4.34
CA CYS A 111 13.00 6.49 -2.92
C CYS A 111 12.33 5.30 -2.21
N LEU A 112 11.37 4.61 -2.85
CA LEU A 112 10.58 3.56 -2.21
C LEU A 112 11.44 2.39 -1.73
N TRP A 113 12.57 2.09 -2.39
CA TRP A 113 13.51 1.08 -1.91
C TRP A 113 14.14 1.47 -0.58
N GLN A 114 14.51 2.76 -0.42
CA GLN A 114 15.07 3.27 0.82
C GLN A 114 14.01 3.30 1.92
N VAL A 115 12.75 3.63 1.61
CA VAL A 115 11.63 3.56 2.56
C VAL A 115 11.52 2.15 3.17
N ILE A 116 11.65 1.11 2.35
CA ILE A 116 11.58 -0.27 2.83
C ILE A 116 12.82 -0.65 3.66
N GLU A 117 14.01 -0.24 3.24
CA GLU A 117 15.25 -0.47 4.01
C GLU A 117 15.20 0.21 5.39
N ASP A 118 14.81 1.49 5.45
CA ASP A 118 14.63 2.23 6.69
C ASP A 118 13.56 1.58 7.59
N THR A 119 12.51 1.00 6.97
CA THR A 119 11.47 0.26 7.69
C THR A 119 12.02 -0.99 8.36
N PHE A 120 12.87 -1.76 7.68
CA PHE A 120 13.54 -2.90 8.30
C PHE A 120 14.47 -2.47 9.43
N GLN A 121 15.23 -1.39 9.22
CA GLN A 121 16.13 -0.86 10.26
C GLN A 121 15.39 -0.39 11.51
N GLU A 122 14.28 0.36 11.34
CA GLU A 122 13.44 0.81 12.46
C GLU A 122 12.68 -0.36 13.12
N HIS A 123 12.35 -1.41 12.36
CA HIS A 123 11.74 -2.62 12.93
C HIS A 123 12.71 -3.38 13.84
N ASP A 124 13.96 -3.52 13.40
CA ASP A 124 14.98 -4.31 14.11
C ASP A 124 15.61 -3.52 15.26
N ASN A 125 15.71 -2.19 15.12
CA ASN A 125 16.20 -1.27 16.15
C ASN A 125 15.17 -0.15 16.39
N PRO A 126 14.11 -0.42 17.15
CA PRO A 126 13.06 0.56 17.38
C PRO A 126 13.61 1.78 18.13
N THR A 127 13.52 2.96 17.51
CA THR A 127 13.93 4.18 18.20
C THR A 127 12.85 4.56 19.23
N GLU A 128 13.21 4.79 20.50
CA GLU A 128 12.25 5.30 21.49
C GLU A 128 11.70 6.68 21.05
N GLN A 129 10.40 6.92 21.31
CA GLN A 129 9.76 8.22 21.14
C GLN A 129 10.00 9.10 22.35
#